data_AF-A0A7J6BSN9-F1
#
_entry.id   AF-A0A7J6BSN9-F1
#
_cell.length_a   1.000
_cell.length_b   1.000
_cell.length_c   1.000
_cell.angle_alpha   90.00
_cell.angle_beta   90.00
_cell.angle_gamma   90.00
#
_symmetry.space_group_name_H-M   'P 1'
#
loop_
_entity.id
_entity.type
_entity.pdbx_description
1 polymer ?
#
loop_
_entity_poly.entity_id
_entity_poly.type
_entity_poly.pdbx_seq_one_letter_code
_entity_poly.pdbx_strand_id
1 'polypeptide(L)'
;MVSLWNSSLQKKASDLHGDTWNIETDQTIVENSLAPNWDQYISGSFAEFRCSLCRRTWGSSRVQVVFHFHLNRESRQGTIKLRCYKQECKTCNEAQWEDPNFPVENTDVLVERLVRNIRKKCYGEKDETNRSSVFDGRLNGPHESAHCEACRLGICSQAN
;
A
#
# COMPACT_ATOMS: atom_id res chain seq x y z
N MET A 1 4.76 -5.84 11.31
CA MET A 1 3.96 -5.31 10.18
C MET A 1 4.57 -5.72 8.83
N VAL A 2 5.84 -5.36 8.52
CA VAL A 2 6.55 -5.83 7.30
C VAL A 2 6.55 -7.35 7.10
N SER A 3 6.64 -8.13 8.17
CA SER A 3 6.66 -9.60 8.09
C SER A 3 5.43 -10.17 7.37
N LEU A 4 4.24 -9.60 7.57
CA LEU A 4 3.02 -10.03 6.91
C LEU A 4 3.09 -9.74 5.40
N TRP A 5 3.45 -8.51 5.04
CA TRP A 5 3.68 -8.09 3.65
C TRP A 5 4.68 -8.98 2.93
N ASN A 6 5.83 -9.25 3.57
CA ASN A 6 6.84 -10.12 3.01
C ASN A 6 6.33 -11.55 2.83
N SER A 7 5.64 -12.11 3.84
CA SER A 7 5.09 -13.47 3.74
C SER A 7 4.07 -13.62 2.61
N SER A 8 3.22 -12.61 2.40
CA SER A 8 2.26 -12.57 1.30
C SER A 8 2.98 -12.42 -0.05
N LEU A 9 3.99 -11.55 -0.12
CA LEU A 9 4.80 -11.34 -1.31
C LEU A 9 5.51 -12.63 -1.74
N GLN A 10 6.21 -13.31 -0.83
CA GLN A 10 6.95 -14.53 -1.19
C GLN A 10 6.02 -15.62 -1.75
N LYS A 11 4.78 -15.71 -1.27
CA LYS A 11 3.78 -16.66 -1.81
C LYS A 11 3.31 -16.30 -3.23
N LYS A 12 3.28 -15.01 -3.59
CA LYS A 12 2.75 -14.53 -4.88
C LYS A 12 3.84 -14.20 -5.90
N ALA A 13 5.07 -13.97 -5.45
CA ALA A 13 6.24 -13.61 -6.25
C ALA A 13 7.00 -14.83 -6.81
N SER A 14 6.70 -16.05 -6.35
CA SER A 14 7.29 -17.29 -6.89
C SER A 14 7.17 -17.40 -8.41
N ASP A 15 6.15 -16.75 -8.97
CA ASP A 15 5.82 -16.78 -10.39
C ASP A 15 6.41 -15.60 -11.18
N LEU A 16 7.27 -14.76 -10.58
CA LEU A 16 7.91 -13.60 -11.22
C LEU A 16 9.23 -13.98 -11.89
N HIS A 17 9.15 -14.90 -12.87
CA HIS A 17 10.28 -15.33 -13.70
C HIS A 17 11.50 -15.87 -12.95
N GLY A 18 11.37 -16.19 -11.65
CA GLY A 18 12.47 -16.65 -10.80
C GLY A 18 13.38 -15.53 -10.28
N ASP A 19 12.96 -14.26 -10.38
CA ASP A 19 13.65 -13.14 -9.73
C ASP A 19 13.29 -13.07 -8.25
N THR A 20 14.23 -12.59 -7.42
CA THR A 20 14.02 -12.47 -5.98
C THR A 20 13.47 -11.08 -5.65
N TRP A 21 12.35 -11.02 -4.93
CA TRP A 21 11.70 -9.76 -4.54
C TRP A 21 11.75 -9.56 -3.03
N ASN A 22 12.22 -8.39 -2.61
CA ASN A 22 12.28 -7.99 -1.20
C ASN A 22 11.39 -6.77 -0.95
N ILE A 23 10.77 -6.72 0.22
CA ILE A 23 9.87 -5.65 0.62
C ILE A 23 10.27 -5.03 1.96
N GLU A 24 10.34 -3.71 1.99
CA GLU A 24 10.68 -2.93 3.17
C GLU A 24 9.71 -1.76 3.36
N THR A 25 9.55 -1.32 4.60
CA THR A 25 8.81 -0.09 4.92
C THR A 25 9.74 1.11 4.84
N ASP A 26 9.31 2.14 4.13
CA ASP A 26 10.03 3.40 4.02
C ASP A 26 9.04 4.56 4.23
N GLN A 27 9.06 5.16 5.42
CA GLN A 27 8.16 6.27 5.77
C GLN A 27 8.56 7.58 5.09
N THR A 28 9.71 7.63 4.42
CA THR A 28 10.23 8.82 3.73
C THR A 28 9.82 8.87 2.27
N ILE A 29 9.09 7.86 1.77
CA ILE A 29 8.53 7.88 0.41
C ILE A 29 7.71 9.15 0.23
N VAL A 30 8.13 9.97 -0.74
CA VAL A 30 7.36 11.11 -1.24
C VAL A 30 6.73 10.68 -2.56
N GLU A 31 5.41 10.78 -2.62
CA GLU A 31 4.64 10.42 -3.80
C GLU A 31 5.09 11.23 -5.02
N ASN A 32 5.17 10.57 -6.17
CA ASN A 32 5.56 11.17 -7.45
C ASN A 32 7.00 11.72 -7.50
N SER A 33 7.80 11.48 -6.45
CA SER A 33 9.25 11.78 -6.42
C SER A 33 10.06 10.48 -6.51
N LEU A 34 10.02 9.85 -7.68
CA LEU A 34 10.68 8.56 -7.92
C LEU A 34 12.17 8.74 -8.22
N ALA A 35 13.00 7.86 -7.66
CA ALA A 35 14.36 7.67 -8.13
C ALA A 35 14.36 7.10 -9.56
N PRO A 36 15.41 7.32 -10.36
CA PRO A 36 15.50 6.77 -11.71
C PRO A 36 15.26 5.25 -11.74
N ASN A 37 14.46 4.78 -12.70
CA ASN A 37 14.07 3.38 -12.90
C ASN A 37 13.14 2.77 -11.84
N TRP A 38 12.62 3.57 -10.91
CA TRP A 38 11.56 3.12 -10.00
C TRP A 38 10.18 3.41 -10.59
N ASP A 39 9.26 2.47 -10.38
CA ASP A 39 7.84 2.62 -10.66
C ASP A 39 7.06 2.88 -9.36
N GLN A 40 5.93 3.58 -9.48
CA GLN A 40 5.00 3.83 -8.38
C GLN A 40 3.66 3.13 -8.63
N TYR A 41 3.11 2.54 -7.57
CA TYR A 41 1.73 2.10 -7.51
C TYR A 41 1.10 2.54 -6.18
N ILE A 42 -0.10 3.11 -6.24
CA ILE A 42 -0.88 3.50 -5.06
C ILE A 42 -2.16 2.66 -5.05
N SER A 43 -2.48 2.06 -3.91
CA SER A 43 -3.74 1.34 -3.73
C SER A 43 -4.37 1.64 -2.37
N GLY A 44 -5.69 1.50 -2.31
CA GLY A 44 -6.48 1.68 -1.10
C GLY A 44 -7.02 0.35 -0.57
N SER A 45 -7.10 0.21 0.75
CA SER A 45 -7.83 -0.87 1.41
C SER A 45 -8.39 -0.44 2.77
N PHE A 46 -9.26 -1.26 3.33
CA PHE A 46 -9.73 -1.09 4.69
C PHE A 46 -8.63 -1.46 5.70
N ALA A 47 -8.47 -0.64 6.72
CA ALA A 47 -7.62 -0.95 7.87
C ALA A 47 -8.25 -0.45 9.17
N GLU A 48 -7.81 -1.04 10.28
CA GLU A 48 -8.16 -0.60 11.62
C GLU A 48 -7.04 0.24 12.22
N PHE A 49 -7.39 1.16 13.10
CA PHE A 49 -6.46 1.99 13.86
C PHE A 49 -6.75 1.85 15.34
N ARG A 50 -5.72 2.08 16.14
CA ARG A 50 -5.83 2.12 17.60
C ARG A 50 -5.07 3.32 18.12
N CYS A 51 -5.76 4.22 18.81
CA CYS A 51 -5.13 5.38 19.41
C CYS A 51 -4.17 4.95 20.51
N SER A 52 -2.93 5.41 20.42
CA SER A 52 -1.90 5.26 21.45
C SER A 52 -2.29 5.95 22.76
N LEU A 53 -2.99 7.10 22.68
CA LEU A 53 -3.37 7.93 23.82
C LEU A 53 -4.64 7.42 24.53
N CYS A 54 -5.78 7.39 23.83
CA CYS A 54 -7.08 7.08 24.45
C CYS A 54 -7.53 5.62 24.27
N ARG A 55 -6.72 4.78 23.59
CA ARG A 55 -6.99 3.35 23.30
C ARG A 55 -8.22 3.06 22.44
N ARG A 56 -8.98 4.08 22.04
CA ARG A 56 -10.09 3.96 21.09
C ARG A 56 -9.60 3.33 19.79
N THR A 57 -10.41 2.43 19.24
CA THR A 57 -10.21 1.86 17.91
C THR A 57 -11.22 2.43 16.92
N TRP A 58 -10.83 2.48 15.65
CA TRP A 58 -11.74 2.83 14.55
C TRP A 58 -11.27 2.16 13.27
N GLY A 59 -12.20 1.89 12.35
CA GLY A 59 -11.89 1.44 11.00
C GLY A 59 -11.91 2.61 10.03
N SER A 60 -11.14 2.50 8.94
CA SER A 60 -11.23 3.36 7.77
C SER A 60 -11.31 2.51 6.53
N SER A 61 -12.30 2.78 5.69
CA SER A 61 -12.51 2.11 4.40
C SER A 61 -11.46 2.43 3.35
N ARG A 62 -10.72 3.53 3.54
CA ARG A 62 -9.82 4.09 2.52
C ARG A 62 -8.50 4.48 3.16
N VAL A 63 -7.69 3.49 3.49
CA VAL A 63 -6.29 3.70 3.88
C VAL A 63 -5.41 3.49 2.66
N GLN A 64 -4.65 4.52 2.33
CA GLN A 64 -3.74 4.50 1.19
C GLN A 64 -2.47 3.72 1.55
N VAL A 65 -1.93 3.03 0.56
CA VAL A 65 -0.59 2.45 0.59
C VAL A 65 0.09 2.80 -0.72
N VAL A 66 1.27 3.42 -0.63
CA VAL A 66 2.13 3.67 -1.78
C VAL A 66 3.23 2.63 -1.82
N PHE A 67 3.48 2.11 -3.02
CA PHE A 67 4.55 1.19 -3.33
C PHE A 67 5.46 1.86 -4.35
N HIS A 68 6.74 1.96 -4.03
CA HIS A 68 7.81 2.22 -4.99
C HIS A 68 8.51 0.90 -5.24
N PHE A 69 8.71 0.52 -6.50
CA PHE A 69 9.40 -0.72 -6.81
C PHE A 69 10.31 -0.60 -8.02
N HIS A 70 11.37 -1.41 -8.01
CA HIS A 70 12.36 -1.46 -9.08
C HIS A 70 12.88 -2.88 -9.22
N LEU A 71 13.12 -3.30 -10.46
CA LEU A 71 13.80 -4.55 -10.78
C LEU A 71 15.19 -4.25 -11.33
N ASN A 72 16.22 -4.67 -10.61
CA ASN A 72 17.57 -4.74 -11.15
C ASN A 72 17.69 -6.01 -12.00
N ARG A 73 17.72 -5.86 -13.32
CA ARG A 73 17.78 -6.97 -14.28
C ARG A 73 19.13 -7.68 -14.29
N GLU A 74 20.21 -6.99 -13.94
CA GLU A 74 21.55 -7.59 -13.91
C GLU A 74 21.69 -8.55 -12.73
N SER A 75 21.23 -8.15 -11.55
CA SER A 75 21.26 -8.99 -10.34
C SER A 75 20.03 -9.89 -10.17
N ARG A 76 19.00 -9.72 -11.02
CA ARG A 76 17.71 -10.43 -10.90
C ARG A 76 17.03 -10.24 -9.55
N GLN A 77 17.19 -9.03 -9.00
CA GLN A 77 16.66 -8.66 -7.68
C GLN A 77 15.70 -7.48 -7.81
N GLY A 78 14.49 -7.68 -7.31
CA GLY A 78 13.48 -6.67 -7.15
C GLY A 78 13.45 -6.10 -5.74
N THR A 79 13.29 -4.78 -5.64
CA THR A 79 13.11 -4.07 -4.37
C THR A 79 11.77 -3.37 -4.38
N ILE A 80 11.04 -3.50 -3.27
CA ILE A 80 9.78 -2.83 -3.02
C ILE A 80 9.91 -2.04 -1.73
N LYS A 81 9.64 -0.76 -1.81
CA LYS A 81 9.47 0.13 -0.66
C LYS A 81 7.99 0.43 -0.52
N LEU A 82 7.44 0.28 0.68
CA LEU A 82 6.05 0.61 0.95
C LEU A 82 5.93 1.65 2.06
N ARG A 83 4.93 2.51 1.94
CA ARG A 83 4.47 3.41 2.99
C ARG A 83 2.96 3.28 3.13
N CYS A 84 2.52 2.98 4.35
CA CYS A 84 1.11 3.00 4.71
C CYS A 84 0.78 4.35 5.33
N TYR A 85 -0.28 5.00 4.85
CA TYR A 85 -0.68 6.30 5.40
C TYR A 85 -1.44 6.15 6.71
N LYS A 86 -1.20 7.11 7.58
CA LYS A 86 -1.67 7.12 8.97
C LYS A 86 -2.99 7.86 9.12
N GLN A 87 -3.61 7.67 10.28
CA GLN A 87 -4.77 8.46 10.70
C GLN A 87 -4.64 8.95 12.13
N GLU A 88 -5.19 10.14 12.38
CA GLU A 88 -5.28 10.72 13.72
C GLU A 88 -6.58 10.30 14.43
N CYS A 89 -6.51 10.24 15.75
CA CYS A 89 -7.70 10.04 16.57
C CYS A 89 -8.57 11.30 16.61
N LYS A 90 -9.82 11.20 16.18
CA LYS A 90 -10.77 12.34 16.14
C LYS A 90 -11.17 12.93 17.50
N THR A 91 -10.89 12.22 18.61
CA THR A 91 -11.32 12.62 19.95
C THR A 91 -10.20 13.21 20.80
N CYS A 92 -8.95 13.12 20.35
CA CYS A 92 -7.80 13.63 21.10
C CYS A 92 -7.41 15.01 20.58
N ASN A 93 -7.18 15.96 21.49
CA ASN A 93 -6.73 17.31 21.12
C ASN A 93 -5.30 17.32 20.55
N GLU A 94 -4.42 16.46 21.06
CA GLU A 94 -3.04 16.28 20.60
C GLU A 94 -2.87 14.91 19.95
N ALA A 95 -3.80 14.58 19.03
CA ALA A 95 -3.82 13.31 18.34
C ALA A 95 -2.49 13.04 17.62
N GLN A 96 -2.02 11.80 17.73
CA GLN A 96 -0.84 11.32 17.02
C GLN A 96 -1.26 10.60 15.73
N TRP A 97 -0.33 10.52 14.79
CA TRP A 97 -0.49 9.71 13.58
C TRP A 97 -0.34 8.23 13.92
N GLU A 98 -1.46 7.52 13.92
CA GLU A 98 -1.49 6.09 14.20
C GLU A 98 -1.29 5.27 12.92
N ASP A 99 -0.46 4.24 13.03
CA ASP A 99 -0.22 3.29 11.96
C ASP A 99 -1.45 2.39 11.71
N PRO A 100 -1.77 2.09 10.44
CA PRO A 100 -2.87 1.20 10.10
C PRO A 100 -2.53 -0.25 10.41
N ASN A 101 -3.52 -0.97 10.93
CA ASN A 101 -3.52 -2.42 11.08
C ASN A 101 -4.41 -3.03 10.00
N PHE A 102 -3.77 -3.57 8.95
CA PHE A 102 -4.48 -4.25 7.88
C PHE A 102 -4.81 -5.69 8.28
N PRO A 103 -6.05 -6.15 8.06
CA PRO A 103 -6.37 -7.57 8.07
C PRO A 103 -5.49 -8.36 7.07
N VAL A 104 -5.29 -9.65 7.34
CA VAL A 104 -4.43 -10.52 6.51
C VAL A 104 -4.96 -10.60 5.09
N GLU A 105 -6.27 -10.80 4.94
CA GLU A 105 -6.99 -10.85 3.67
C GLU A 105 -6.82 -9.56 2.86
N ASN A 106 -6.85 -8.40 3.51
CA ASN A 106 -6.67 -7.11 2.85
C ASN A 106 -5.22 -6.91 2.41
N THR A 107 -4.26 -7.39 3.22
CA THR A 107 -2.84 -7.37 2.87
C THR A 107 -2.58 -8.25 1.65
N ASP A 108 -3.16 -9.46 1.61
CA ASP A 108 -3.05 -10.38 0.48
C ASP A 108 -3.59 -9.78 -0.82
N VAL A 109 -4.74 -9.09 -0.76
CA VAL A 109 -5.32 -8.40 -1.92
C VAL A 109 -4.41 -7.26 -2.40
N LEU A 110 -3.85 -6.46 -1.48
CA LEU A 110 -2.94 -5.37 -1.84
C LEU A 110 -1.66 -5.88 -2.50
N VAL A 111 -1.06 -6.94 -1.96
CA VAL A 111 0.14 -7.57 -2.53
C VAL A 111 -0.18 -8.20 -3.89
N GLU A 112 -1.34 -8.80 -4.07
CA GLU A 112 -1.75 -9.34 -5.38
C GLU A 112 -1.83 -8.25 -6.44
N ARG A 113 -2.45 -7.09 -6.12
CA ARG A 113 -2.49 -5.94 -7.03
C ARG A 113 -1.10 -5.40 -7.33
N LEU A 114 -0.22 -5.37 -6.33
CA LEU A 114 1.17 -4.97 -6.49
C LEU A 114 1.93 -5.92 -7.43
N VAL A 115 1.82 -7.23 -7.25
CA VAL A 115 2.46 -8.23 -8.12
C VAL A 115 1.98 -8.12 -9.57
N ARG A 116 0.69 -7.86 -9.79
CA ARG A 116 0.18 -7.56 -11.14
C ARG A 116 0.81 -6.30 -11.74
N ASN A 117 0.98 -5.25 -10.95
CA ASN A 117 1.67 -4.03 -11.41
C ASN A 117 3.15 -4.30 -11.72
N ILE A 118 3.84 -5.10 -10.92
CA ILE A 118 5.22 -5.53 -11.17
C ILE A 118 5.32 -6.30 -12.49
N ARG A 119 4.45 -7.29 -12.72
CA ARG A 119 4.36 -8.03 -14.00
C ARG A 119 4.25 -7.10 -15.20
N LYS A 120 3.34 -6.13 -15.12
CA LYS A 120 3.10 -5.16 -16.18
C LYS A 120 4.29 -4.22 -16.39
N LYS A 121 4.83 -3.65 -15.32
CA LYS A 121 5.82 -2.56 -15.38
C LYS A 121 7.25 -3.05 -15.56
N CYS A 122 7.64 -4.09 -14.84
CA CYS A 122 9.00 -4.61 -14.86
C CYS A 122 9.21 -5.67 -15.95
N TYR A 123 8.20 -6.49 -16.25
CA TYR A 123 8.30 -7.62 -17.19
C TYR A 123 7.55 -7.38 -18.52
N GLY A 124 6.74 -6.33 -18.62
CA GLY A 124 6.00 -6.02 -19.85
C GLY A 124 4.87 -7.01 -20.16
N GLU A 125 4.41 -7.77 -19.17
CA GLU A 125 3.31 -8.70 -19.34
C GLU A 125 2.01 -7.96 -19.68
N LYS A 126 1.26 -8.49 -20.64
CA LYS A 126 -0.06 -7.97 -21.01
C LYS A 126 -1.09 -8.46 -20.02
N ASP A 127 -1.93 -7.56 -19.55
CA ASP A 127 -3.02 -7.87 -18.63
C ASP A 127 -4.10 -8.64 -19.40
N GLU A 128 -4.14 -9.98 -19.30
CA GLU A 128 -5.18 -10.79 -19.97
C GLU A 128 -6.58 -10.56 -19.36
N THR A 129 -6.63 -9.94 -18.17
CA THR A 129 -7.87 -9.47 -17.57
C THR A 129 -7.78 -7.99 -17.35
N ASN A 130 -8.36 -7.23 -18.29
CA ASN A 130 -8.70 -5.81 -18.13
C ASN A 130 -9.76 -5.58 -17.04
N ARG A 131 -9.69 -6.29 -15.92
CA ARG A 131 -10.22 -5.81 -14.67
C ARG A 131 -9.15 -4.85 -14.17
N SER A 132 -9.27 -3.60 -14.64
CA SER A 132 -8.94 -2.46 -13.78
C SER A 132 -9.33 -2.91 -12.39
N SER A 133 -8.36 -3.02 -11.48
CA SER A 133 -8.68 -3.21 -10.08
C SER A 133 -9.33 -1.90 -9.70
N VAL A 134 -10.60 -1.73 -10.10
CA VAL A 134 -11.45 -0.69 -9.60
C VAL A 134 -11.56 -1.11 -8.17
N PHE A 135 -10.80 -0.45 -7.29
CA PHE A 135 -11.32 -0.23 -5.97
C PHE A 135 -12.70 0.40 -6.19
N ASP A 136 -13.74 -0.45 -6.21
CA ASP A 136 -15.11 -0.01 -6.22
C ASP A 136 -15.24 0.73 -4.90
N GLY A 137 -15.08 2.05 -4.96
CA GLY A 137 -14.94 2.96 -3.82
C GLY A 137 -16.15 3.00 -2.89
N ARG A 138 -17.01 1.98 -2.98
CA ARG A 138 -18.15 1.68 -2.14
C ARG A 138 -17.78 0.75 -0.99
N LEU A 139 -16.70 1.05 -0.28
CA LEU A 139 -16.70 0.70 1.14
C LEU A 139 -17.42 1.83 1.86
N ASN A 140 -18.77 1.71 1.89
CA ASN A 140 -19.63 2.50 2.75
C ASN A 140 -19.15 2.32 4.21
N GLY A 141 -18.30 3.25 4.65
CA GLY A 141 -17.69 3.27 5.96
C GLY A 141 -17.10 4.65 6.20
N PRO A 142 -17.04 5.13 7.45
CA PRO A 142 -16.62 6.49 7.75
C PRO A 142 -15.14 6.67 7.40
N HIS A 143 -14.88 7.29 6.25
CA HIS A 143 -13.55 7.81 5.92
C HIS A 143 -13.50 9.28 6.34
N GLU A 144 -12.85 9.54 7.46
CA GLU A 144 -12.74 10.89 8.02
C GLU A 144 -11.56 11.64 7.39
N SER A 145 -11.81 12.34 6.29
CA SER A 145 -10.74 13.01 5.51
C SER A 145 -9.93 14.03 6.30
N ALA A 146 -10.52 14.70 7.31
CA ALA A 146 -9.82 15.67 8.16
C ALA A 146 -8.68 15.04 9.01
N HIS A 147 -8.81 13.76 9.33
CA HIS A 147 -7.88 13.00 10.18
C HIS A 147 -7.04 11.99 9.37
N CYS A 148 -7.05 12.08 8.04
CA CYS A 148 -6.33 11.17 7.18
C CYS A 148 -5.08 11.85 6.58
N GLU A 149 -3.91 11.27 6.80
CA GLU A 149 -2.64 11.78 6.29
C GLU A 149 -2.67 11.88 4.75
N ALA A 150 -3.18 10.84 4.10
CA ALA A 150 -3.35 10.80 2.65
C ALA A 150 -4.27 11.89 2.09
N CYS A 151 -5.31 12.31 2.83
CA CYS A 151 -6.15 13.42 2.41
C CYS A 151 -5.42 14.77 2.55
N ARG A 152 -4.63 14.96 3.60
CA ARG A 152 -3.82 16.16 3.79
C ARG A 152 -2.78 16.34 2.69
N LEU A 153 -2.26 15.23 2.17
CA LEU A 153 -1.30 15.21 1.06
C LEU A 153 -1.97 15.20 -0.33
N GLY A 154 -3.30 15.16 -0.41
CA GLY A 154 -4.04 15.18 -1.69
C GLY A 154 -3.97 13.87 -2.50
N ILE A 155 -3.58 12.77 -1.88
CA ILE A 155 -3.35 11.48 -2.56
C ILE A 155 -4.51 10.49 -2.40
N CYS A 156 -5.48 10.74 -1.51
CA CYS A 156 -6.58 9.80 -1.25
C CYS A 156 -7.51 9.59 -2.46
N SER A 157 -7.49 10.52 -3.43
CA SER A 157 -8.17 10.41 -4.73
C SER A 157 -7.37 9.68 -5.79
N GLN A 158 -6.11 9.32 -5.53
CA GLN A 158 -5.20 8.67 -6.48
C GLN A 158 -5.17 7.13 -6.33
N ALA A 159 -5.81 6.58 -5.29
CA ALA A 159 -6.01 5.14 -5.14
C ALA A 159 -6.88 4.61 -6.27
N ASN A 160 -6.30 3.76 -7.12
CA ASN A 160 -7.02 2.94 -8.08
C ASN A 160 -7.17 1.52 -7.55
#